data_AF-A0A9E5QFG6-F1
#
_entry.id   AF-A0A9E5QFG6-F1
#
_cell.length_a   1.000
_cell.length_b   1.000
_cell.length_c   1.000
_cell.angle_alpha   90.00
_cell.angle_beta   90.00
_cell.angle_gamma   90.00
#
_symmetry.space_group_name_H-M   'P 1'
#
loop_
_entity.id
_entity.type
_entity.pdbx_description
1 polymer ?
#
loop_
_entity_poly.entity_id
_entity_poly.type
_entity_poly.pdbx_seq_one_letter_code
_entity_poly.pdbx_strand_id
1 'polypeptide(L)' 'EELDKFIQFAGCIKCGLCNSACPTMATDSSFVGPQALAQAYRYVADNRDK' A
#
# COMPACT_ATOMS: atom_id res chain seq x y z
N GLU A 1 -6.58 -13.96 -13.05
CA GLU A 1 -5.63 -14.66 -12.16
C GLU A 1 -4.41 -13.80 -11.80
N GLU A 2 -3.54 -13.41 -12.74
CA GLU A 2 -2.36 -12.58 -12.39
C GLU A 2 -2.72 -11.14 -11.99
N LEU A 3 -3.67 -10.50 -12.69
CA LEU A 3 -4.14 -9.15 -12.36
C LEU A 3 -4.78 -9.08 -10.96
N ASP A 4 -5.51 -10.14 -10.59
CA ASP A 4 -6.25 -10.21 -9.33
C ASP A 4 -5.32 -10.15 -8.10
N LYS A 5 -4.03 -10.49 -8.29
CA LYS A 5 -3.01 -10.43 -7.23
C LYS A 5 -2.73 -9.01 -6.75
N PHE A 6 -2.84 -8.00 -7.61
CA PHE A 6 -2.44 -6.62 -7.27
C PHE A 6 -3.50 -5.55 -7.57
N ILE A 7 -4.55 -5.85 -8.34
CA ILE A 7 -5.58 -4.86 -8.72
C ILE A 7 -6.26 -4.20 -7.53
N GLN A 8 -6.49 -4.94 -6.45
CA GLN A 8 -7.04 -4.39 -5.20
C GLN A 8 -6.19 -3.22 -4.67
N PHE A 9 -4.86 -3.34 -4.75
CA PHE A 9 -3.93 -2.32 -4.26
C PHE A 9 -3.70 -1.20 -5.28
N ALA A 10 -4.01 -1.43 -6.56
CA ALA A 10 -4.01 -0.39 -7.58
C ALA A 10 -5.15 0.64 -7.42
N GLY A 11 -6.26 0.26 -6.77
CA GLY A 11 -7.42 1.13 -6.53
C GLY A 11 -7.23 2.21 -5.46
N CYS A 12 -6.04 2.35 -4.87
CA CYS A 12 -5.78 3.36 -3.85
C CYS A 12 -5.86 4.79 -4.41
N ILE A 13 -6.82 5.60 -3.94
CA ILE A 13 -6.96 7.02 -4.31
C ILE A 13 -6.11 7.99 -3.47
N LYS A 14 -5.21 7.46 -2.63
CA LYS A 14 -4.33 8.23 -1.74
C LYS A 14 -5.06 9.22 -0.80
N CYS A 15 -6.22 8.85 -0.29
CA CYS A 15 -7.00 9.69 0.63
C CYS A 15 -6.37 9.90 2.01
N GLY A 16 -5.39 9.07 2.41
CA GLY A 16 -4.70 9.19 3.70
C GLY A 16 -5.44 8.64 4.92
N LEU A 17 -6.71 8.21 4.80
CA LEU A 17 -7.49 7.70 5.93
C LEU A 17 -6.84 6.51 6.65
N CYS A 18 -6.17 5.63 5.92
CA CYS A 18 -5.46 4.49 6.49
C CYS A 18 -4.27 4.93 7.36
N ASN A 19 -3.61 6.04 7.03
CA ASN A 19 -2.53 6.58 7.86
C ASN A 19 -3.10 7.14 9.17
N SER A 20 -4.24 7.84 9.13
CA SER A 20 -4.91 8.33 10.33
C SER A 20 -5.51 7.22 11.20
N ALA A 21 -5.97 6.12 10.60
CA ALA A 21 -6.55 5.00 11.31
C ALA A 21 -5.50 4.09 11.97
N CYS A 22 -4.27 4.07 11.46
CA CYS A 22 -3.22 3.19 11.96
C CYS A 22 -2.50 3.84 13.17
N PRO A 23 -2.58 3.25 14.38
CA PRO A 23 -1.93 3.82 15.56
C PRO A 23 -0.40 3.83 15.45
N THR A 24 0.19 2.90 14.70
CA THR A 24 1.65 2.83 14.49
C THR A 24 2.20 4.09 13.82
N MET A 25 1.41 4.74 12.95
CA MET A 25 1.78 6.03 12.34
C MET A 25 1.99 7.13 13.39
N ALA A 26 1.32 7.04 14.54
CA ALA A 26 1.45 8.01 15.63
C ALA A 26 2.56 7.64 16.62
N THR A 27 2.93 6.36 16.72
CA THR A 27 3.92 5.88 17.70
C THR A 27 5.33 5.75 17.12
N ASP A 28 5.46 5.54 15.82
CA ASP A 28 6.73 5.31 15.15
C ASP A 28 6.86 6.17 13.88
N SER A 29 7.69 7.20 13.96
CA SER A 29 7.98 8.09 12.83
C SER A 29 8.77 7.43 11.69
N SER A 30 9.37 6.26 11.92
CA SER A 30 10.08 5.49 10.88
C SER A 30 9.15 4.57 10.08
N PHE A 31 7.94 4.34 10.56
CA PHE A 31 6.95 3.54 9.86
C PHE A 31 6.43 4.28 8.62
N VAL A 32 6.74 3.73 7.44
CA VAL A 32 6.36 4.34 6.13
C VAL A 32 4.84 4.38 5.88
N GLY A 33 4.07 3.60 6.64
CA GLY A 33 2.62 3.63 6.64
C GLY A 33 1.93 2.59 5.75
N PRO A 34 0.65 2.29 6.03
CA PRO A 34 -0.11 1.26 5.32
C PRO A 34 -0.29 1.59 3.84
N GLN A 35 -0.44 2.88 3.49
CA GLN A 35 -0.58 3.31 2.10
C GLN A 35 0.68 3.00 1.28
N ALA A 36 1.86 3.29 1.83
CA ALA A 36 3.13 3.08 1.16
C ALA A 36 3.39 1.57 0.95
N LEU A 37 3.15 0.76 1.97
CA LEU A 37 3.30 -0.70 1.90
C LEU A 37 2.35 -1.33 0.86
N ALA A 38 1.09 -0.89 0.82
CA ALA A 38 0.13 -1.36 -0.18
C ALA A 38 0.56 -1.04 -1.62
N GLN A 39 1.11 0.16 -1.86
CA GLN A 39 1.64 0.51 -3.18
C GLN A 39 2.90 -0.26 -3.53
N ALA A 40 3.83 -0.47 -2.58
CA ALA A 40 5.02 -1.27 -2.82
C ALA A 40 4.63 -2.71 -3.21
N TYR A 41 3.67 -3.31 -2.49
CA TYR A 41 3.17 -4.64 -2.83
C TYR A 41 2.57 -4.69 -4.24
N ARG A 42 1.83 -3.65 -4.65
CA ARG A 42 1.26 -3.57 -6.01
C ARG A 42 2.33 -3.80 -7.08
N TYR A 43 3.45 -3.08 -7.00
CA TYR A 43 4.54 -3.16 -7.96
C TYR A 43 5.34 -4.47 -7.83
N VAL A 44 5.58 -4.93 -6.60
CA VAL A 44 6.30 -6.20 -6.38
C VAL A 44 5.51 -7.41 -6.90
N ALA A 45 4.19 -7.38 -6.78
CA ALA A 45 3.31 -8.44 -7.26
C ALA A 45 3.01 -8.34 -8.77
N ASP A 46 3.26 -7.19 -9.40
CA ASP A 46 3.10 -7.00 -10.82
C ASP A 46 4.29 -7.59 -11.58
N ASN A 47 4.04 -8.64 -12.36
CA ASN A 47 5.10 -9.32 -13.11
C ASN A 47 5.70 -8.47 -14.25
N ARG A 48 5.06 -7.35 -14.61
CA ARG A 48 5.52 -6.41 -15.64
C ARG A 48 6.61 -5.47 -15.15
N ASP A 49 6.74 -5.29 -13.84
CA ASP A 49 7.72 -4.40 -13.22
C ASP A 49 9.09 -5.09 -12.95
N LYS A 50 9.34 -6.25 -13.58
CA LYS A 50 10.62 -6.97 -13.55
C LYS A 50 11.59 -6.50 -14.62
#